data_AF-X0WMC1-F1
#
_entry.id   AF-X0WMC1-F1
#
_cell.length_a   1.000
_cell.length_b   1.000
_cell.length_c   1.000
_cell.angle_alpha   90.00
_cell.angle_beta   90.00
_cell.angle_gamma   90.00
#
_symmetry.space_group_name_H-M   'P 1'
#
loop_
_entity.id
_entity.type
_entity.pdbx_description
1 polymer ?
#
loop_
_entity_poly.entity_id
_entity_poly.type
_entity_poly.pdbx_seq_one_letter_code
_entity_poly.pdbx_strand_id
1 'polypeptide(L)' 'MSEEKRRILILNYDSEATKRARDIFSQHCDVTTADSLKDVAEKADEDFDIIISGYVIPAVSGDKPVSYLQNIQKALDE' A
#
# COMPACT_ATOMS: atom_id res chain seq x y z
N MET A 1 -2.66 -9.47 28.79
CA MET A 1 -3.09 -9.74 27.40
C MET A 1 -1.95 -9.25 26.53
N SER A 2 -1.30 -10.15 25.77
CA SER A 2 -0.34 -9.73 24.75
C SER A 2 -1.13 -8.99 23.67
N GLU A 3 -0.82 -7.73 23.39
CA GLU A 3 -1.41 -7.06 22.23
C GLU A 3 -0.90 -7.77 20.98
N GLU A 4 -1.82 -8.39 20.24
CA GLU A 4 -1.51 -9.00 18.97
C GLU A 4 -1.08 -7.89 18.00
N LYS A 5 0.10 -8.04 17.39
CA LYS A 5 0.61 -7.03 16.47
C LYS A 5 -0.30 -6.99 15.24
N ARG A 6 -0.73 -5.80 14.85
CA ARG A 6 -1.50 -5.59 13.62
C ARG A 6 -0.68 -6.04 12.41
N ARG A 7 -1.31 -6.77 11.49
CA ARG A 7 -0.72 -7.22 10.23
C ARG A 7 -0.95 -6.17 9.16
N ILE A 8 0.13 -5.66 8.57
CA ILE A 8 0.09 -4.61 7.55
C ILE A 8 0.71 -5.13 6.26
N LEU A 9 0.03 -4.92 5.14
CA LEU A 9 0.57 -5.15 3.80
C LEU A 9 0.95 -3.81 3.15
N ILE A 10 2.18 -3.68 2.70
CA ILE A 10 2.66 -2.53 1.92
C ILE A 10 2.83 -2.95 0.45
N LEU A 11 2.02 -2.38 -0.43
CA LEU A 11 1.99 -2.65 -1.87
C LEU A 11 2.62 -1.49 -2.63
N ASN A 12 3.90 -1.56 -2.97
CA ASN A 12 4.56 -0.43 -3.66
C ASN A 12 5.80 -0.86 -4.44
N TYR A 13 5.91 -0.37 -5.67
CA TYR A 13 7.04 -0.64 -6.58
C TYR A 13 8.29 0.21 -6.25
N ASP A 14 8.13 1.33 -5.53
CA ASP A 14 9.25 2.16 -5.07
C ASP A 14 9.88 1.55 -3.82
N SER A 15 11.06 0.93 -3.99
CA SER A 15 11.77 0.23 -2.92
C SER A 15 12.17 1.14 -1.75
N GLU A 16 12.49 2.41 -2.00
CA GLU A 16 12.93 3.34 -0.94
C GLU A 16 11.74 3.81 -0.10
N ALA A 17 10.62 4.14 -0.75
CA ALA A 17 9.38 4.47 -0.05
C ALA A 17 8.85 3.27 0.74
N THR A 18 8.87 2.07 0.17
CA THR A 18 8.49 0.81 0.84
C THR A 18 9.36 0.56 2.08
N LYS A 19 10.69 0.71 1.94
CA LYS A 19 11.62 0.54 3.06
C LYS A 19 11.33 1.52 4.20
N ARG A 20 11.14 2.81 3.89
CA ARG A 20 10.80 3.82 4.89
C ARG A 20 9.50 3.50 5.62
N ALA A 21 8.46 3.11 4.89
CA ALA A 21 7.18 2.74 5.49
C ALA A 21 7.33 1.51 6.40
N ARG A 22 8.03 0.48 5.95
CA ARG A 22 8.32 -0.71 6.77
C ARG A 22 9.07 -0.37 8.05
N ASP A 23 10.10 0.47 7.96
CA ASP A 23 10.91 0.85 9.12
C ASP A 23 10.07 1.63 10.16
N ILE A 24 9.06 2.41 9.73
CA ILE A 24 8.10 3.09 10.63
C ILE A 24 7.18 2.09 11.34
N PHE A 25 6.57 1.16 10.59
CA PHE A 25 5.53 0.29 11.15
C PHE A 25 6.07 -0.94 11.89
N SER A 26 7.27 -1.44 11.53
CA SER A 26 7.87 -2.66 12.10
C SER A 26 8.08 -2.63 13.63
N GLN A 27 8.11 -1.44 14.24
CA GLN A 27 8.22 -1.28 15.68
C GLN A 27 6.98 -1.80 16.43
N HIS A 28 5.79 -1.73 15.80
CA HIS A 28 4.50 -2.01 16.44
C HIS A 28 3.63 -3.01 15.68
N CYS A 29 3.92 -3.24 14.40
CA CYS A 29 3.12 -4.06 13.50
C CYS A 29 3.95 -5.21 12.93
N ASP A 30 3.27 -6.25 12.45
CA ASP A 30 3.85 -7.24 11.56
C ASP A 30 3.68 -6.75 10.13
N VAL A 31 4.78 -6.60 9.40
CA VAL A 31 4.78 -5.89 8.11
C VAL A 31 5.19 -6.82 6.99
N THR A 32 4.26 -7.06 6.07
CA THR A 32 4.50 -7.75 4.81
C THR A 32 4.63 -6.71 3.69
N THR A 33 5.57 -6.93 2.77
CA THR A 33 5.76 -6.06 1.59
C THR A 33 5.52 -6.86 0.31
N ALA A 34 4.95 -6.21 -0.71
CA ALA A 34 4.86 -6.73 -2.07
C ALA A 34 5.15 -5.59 -3.06
N ASP A 35 6.04 -5.88 -4.02
CA ASP A 35 6.51 -4.92 -5.02
C ASP A 35 6.16 -5.35 -6.46
N SER A 36 5.46 -6.48 -6.61
CA SER A 36 5.04 -7.05 -7.89
C SER A 36 3.60 -7.54 -7.85
N LEU A 37 2.93 -7.59 -9.01
CA LEU A 37 1.56 -8.15 -9.11
C LEU A 37 1.52 -9.63 -8.73
N LYS A 38 2.62 -10.36 -8.95
CA LYS A 38 2.75 -11.76 -8.55
C LYS A 38 2.80 -11.89 -7.03
N ASP A 39 3.61 -11.06 -6.38
CA ASP A 39 3.72 -11.00 -4.92
C ASP A 39 2.38 -10.65 -4.27
N VAL A 40 1.65 -9.71 -4.86
CA VAL A 40 0.29 -9.36 -4.41
C VAL A 40 -0.61 -10.59 -4.47
N ALA A 41 -0.63 -11.31 -5.59
CA ALA A 41 -1.48 -12.49 -5.76
C ALA A 41 -1.12 -13.62 -4.77
N GLU A 42 0.17 -13.84 -4.50
CA GLU A 42 0.62 -14.84 -3.53
C GLU A 42 0.26 -14.50 -2.08
N LYS A 43 0.13 -13.21 -1.76
CA LYS A 43 -0.16 -12.70 -0.41
C LYS A 43 -1.63 -12.30 -0.22
N ALA A 44 -2.44 -12.32 -1.28
CA ALA A 44 -3.84 -11.89 -1.24
C ALA A 44 -4.73 -12.78 -0.35
N ASP A 45 -4.33 -14.02 -0.11
CA ASP A 45 -5.03 -14.97 0.76
C ASP A 45 -4.67 -14.80 2.26
N GLU A 46 -3.78 -13.86 2.60
CA GLU A 46 -3.45 -13.55 3.98
C GLU A 46 -4.40 -12.49 4.58
N ASP A 47 -4.85 -12.71 5.82
CA ASP A 47 -5.63 -11.72 6.56
C ASP A 47 -4.76 -10.54 7.04
N PHE A 48 -4.94 -9.37 6.41
CA PHE A 48 -4.30 -8.11 6.82
C PHE A 48 -5.29 -7.15 7.48
N ASP A 49 -4.87 -6.50 8.56
CA ASP A 49 -5.65 -5.44 9.22
C ASP A 49 -5.64 -4.14 8.40
N ILE A 50 -4.50 -3.84 7.74
CA ILE A 50 -4.28 -2.58 7.00
C ILE A 50 -3.51 -2.88 5.71
N ILE A 51 -3.95 -2.28 4.60
CA ILE A 51 -3.24 -2.31 3.32
C ILE A 51 -2.82 -0.88 2.95
N ILE A 52 -1.52 -0.69 2.69
CA ILE A 52 -0.93 0.58 2.27
C ILE A 52 -0.43 0.41 0.83
N SER A 53 -1.16 0.97 -0.13
CA SER A 53 -0.73 0.96 -1.52
C SER A 53 0.02 2.23 -1.88
N GLY A 54 1.29 2.09 -2.27
CA GLY A 54 2.06 3.12 -2.92
C GLY A 54 1.45 3.41 -4.28
N TYR A 55 1.00 4.64 -4.44
CA TYR A 55 0.31 5.08 -5.64
C TYR A 55 1.28 5.97 -6.43
N VAL A 56 1.54 5.63 -7.71
CA VAL A 56 2.28 6.54 -8.61
C VAL A 56 1.41 7.78 -8.80
N ILE A 57 1.63 8.86 -8.06
CA ILE A 57 1.05 10.14 -8.46
C ILE A 57 1.95 10.64 -9.59
N PRO A 58 1.55 10.57 -10.88
CA PRO A 58 2.35 11.18 -11.94
C PRO A 58 2.58 12.64 -11.54
N ALA A 59 3.85 13.05 -11.50
CA ALA A 59 4.28 14.34 -10.98
C ALA A 59 3.28 15.43 -11.35
N VAL A 60 2.58 15.97 -10.34
CA VAL A 60 1.46 16.89 -10.56
C VAL A 60 2.06 18.24 -10.95
N SER A 61 2.32 18.43 -12.24
CA SER A 61 2.47 19.75 -12.82
C SER A 61 1.08 20.26 -13.25
N GLY A 62 0.49 21.11 -12.40
CA GLY A 62 -0.70 21.91 -12.73
C GLY A 62 -2.05 21.19 -12.63
N ASP A 63 -3.01 21.84 -11.94
CA ASP A 63 -4.49 21.76 -11.95
C ASP A 63 -5.25 20.41 -12.08
N LYS A 64 -4.58 19.24 -12.12
CA LYS A 64 -5.23 17.92 -12.32
C LYS A 64 -5.34 16.95 -11.11
N PRO A 65 -5.11 17.33 -9.83
CA PRO A 65 -5.20 16.34 -8.75
C PRO A 65 -6.61 15.74 -8.56
N VAL A 66 -7.67 16.50 -8.83
CA VAL A 66 -9.06 16.07 -8.54
C VAL A 66 -9.60 15.08 -9.58
N SER A 67 -9.31 15.30 -10.87
CA SER A 67 -9.75 14.39 -11.94
C SER A 67 -9.11 13.00 -11.82
N TYR A 68 -7.97 12.91 -11.15
CA TYR A 68 -7.24 11.68 -11.01
C TYR A 68 -7.82 10.77 -9.91
N LEU A 69 -8.18 11.35 -8.77
CA LEU A 69 -8.91 10.64 -7.71
C LEU A 69 -10.27 10.12 -8.20
N GLN A 70 -10.93 10.86 -9.09
CA GLN A 70 -12.17 10.42 -9.74
C GLN A 70 -11.98 9.20 -10.65
N ASN A 71 -10.84 9.07 -11.32
CA ASN A 71 -10.55 7.90 -12.16
C ASN A 71 -10.26 6.64 -11.32
N ILE A 72 -9.62 6.81 -10.15
CA ILE A 72 -9.40 5.70 -9.20
C ILE A 72 -10.73 5.23 -8.64
N GLN A 73 -11.58 6.16 -8.19
CA GLN A 73 -12.93 5.83 -7.71
C GLN A 73 -13.71 5.05 -8.77
N LYS A 74 -13.69 5.51 -10.01
CA LYS A 74 -14.40 4.86 -11.12
C LYS A 74 -13.89 3.44 -11.42
N ALA A 75 -12.59 3.19 -11.30
CA ALA A 75 -12.01 1.87 -11.51
C ALA A 75 -12.29 0.88 -10.35
N LEU A 76 -12.70 1.38 -9.17
CA LEU A 76 -13.12 0.56 -8.03
C LEU A 76 -14.62 0.29 -8.01
N ASP A 77 -15.41 1.13 -8.68
CA ASP A 77 -16.87 1.03 -8.77
C ASP A 77 -17.35 0.15 -9.96
N GLU A 78 -16.46 -0.27 -10.87
CA GLU A 78 -16.70 -1.21 -11.98
C GLU A 78 -16.31 -2.65 -11.62
#